data_AF-A0A7I7TVU0-F1
#
_entry.id   AF-A0A7I7TVU0-F1
#
_cell.length_a   1.000
_cell.length_b   1.000
_cell.length_c   1.000
_cell.angle_alpha   90.00
_cell.angle_beta   90.00
_cell.angle_gamma   90.00
#
_symmetry.space_group_name_H-M   'P 1'
#
loop_
_entity.id
_entity.type
_entity.pdbx_description
1 polymer ?
#
loop_
_entity_poly.entity_id
_entity_poly.type
_entity_poly.pdbx_seq_one_letter_code
_entity_poly.pdbx_strand_id
1 'polypeptide(L)'
;MTTRDQSPSVESVESPTLNAIVERNHVWPVMAAKYGVENPVPPWKTSLDGLCDALDRATCEADVPDFKRRRDEEDLLSATRYADLPYPENQLVALAHSLLARGVISEDDLRRRMAGIRTRLEA
;
A
#
# COMPACT_ATOMS: atom_id res chain seq x y z
N MET A 1 31.84 -14.04 -1.90
CA MET A 1 31.64 -12.98 -0.88
C MET A 1 30.23 -12.45 -1.09
N THR A 2 29.27 -12.99 -0.36
CA THR A 2 27.85 -12.60 -0.50
C THR A 2 27.68 -11.27 0.24
N THR A 3 27.46 -10.20 -0.51
CA THR A 3 27.07 -8.90 0.04
C THR A 3 25.81 -9.12 0.86
N ARG A 4 25.89 -8.92 2.18
CA ARG A 4 24.70 -8.90 3.05
C ARG A 4 23.72 -7.91 2.45
N ASP A 5 22.49 -8.36 2.21
CA ASP A 5 21.35 -7.49 1.93
C ASP A 5 21.21 -6.52 3.11
N GLN A 6 21.76 -5.32 2.96
CA GLN A 6 21.66 -4.22 3.94
C GLN A 6 20.41 -3.38 3.63
N SER A 7 19.40 -3.95 2.96
CA SER A 7 18.10 -3.31 2.88
C SER A 7 17.53 -3.15 4.29
N PRO A 8 17.03 -1.95 4.65
CA PRO A 8 16.33 -1.76 5.91
C PRO A 8 15.19 -2.79 6.01
N SER A 9 14.94 -3.30 7.23
CA SER A 9 13.77 -4.16 7.46
C SER A 9 12.53 -3.43 6.97
N VAL A 10 11.66 -4.12 6.21
CA VAL A 10 10.46 -3.51 5.63
C VAL A 10 9.65 -2.75 6.67
N GLU A 11 9.62 -3.23 7.93
CA GLU A 11 8.86 -2.66 9.04
C GLU A 11 9.40 -1.32 9.57
N SER A 12 10.68 -1.01 9.31
CA SER A 12 11.37 0.16 9.87
C SER A 12 11.08 1.48 9.14
N VAL A 13 10.28 1.43 8.07
CA VAL A 13 9.99 2.61 7.25
C VAL A 13 8.92 3.46 7.91
N GLU A 14 9.28 4.70 8.19
CA GLU A 14 8.36 5.70 8.72
C GLU A 14 7.79 6.54 7.58
N SER A 15 6.46 6.53 7.45
CA SER A 15 5.72 7.30 6.46
C SER A 15 4.62 8.10 7.14
N PRO A 16 4.83 9.41 7.37
CA PRO A 16 3.78 10.30 7.87
C PRO A 16 2.54 10.30 6.96
N THR A 17 2.73 10.16 5.64
CA THR A 17 1.60 10.11 4.69
C THR A 17 0.75 8.86 4.88
N LEU A 18 1.37 7.67 5.01
CA LEU A 18 0.61 6.45 5.28
C LEU A 18 -0.07 6.50 6.65
N ASN A 19 0.63 6.97 7.69
CA ASN A 19 0.05 7.12 9.04
C ASN A 19 -1.21 8.01 8.99
N ALA A 20 -1.14 9.16 8.31
CA ALA A 20 -2.30 10.05 8.15
C ALA A 20 -3.45 9.42 7.34
N ILE A 21 -3.18 8.52 6.39
CA ILE A 21 -4.21 7.77 5.66
C ILE A 21 -4.92 6.78 6.61
N VAL A 22 -4.14 6.05 7.42
CA VAL A 22 -4.68 5.10 8.41
C VAL A 22 -5.52 5.82 9.47
N GLU A 23 -5.01 6.90 10.04
CA GLU A 23 -5.69 7.70 11.08
C GLU A 23 -7.05 8.25 10.64
N ARG A 24 -7.22 8.55 9.34
CA ARG A 24 -8.51 9.01 8.79
C ARG A 24 -9.59 7.94 8.81
N ASN A 25 -9.21 6.66 8.94
CA ASN A 25 -10.12 5.52 9.06
C ASN A 25 -11.24 5.49 8.00
N HIS A 26 -10.90 5.84 6.76
CA HIS A 26 -11.83 5.78 5.61
C HIS A 26 -11.88 4.36 5.03
N VAL A 27 -12.05 3.37 5.89
CA VAL A 27 -12.12 1.96 5.50
C VAL A 27 -13.44 1.64 4.82
N TRP A 28 -13.43 0.63 3.94
CA TRP A 28 -14.57 0.32 3.09
C TRP A 28 -15.90 0.14 3.84
N PRO A 29 -15.99 -0.60 4.97
CA PRO A 29 -17.25 -0.72 5.69
C PRO A 29 -17.86 0.62 6.13
N VAL A 30 -17.01 1.58 6.54
CA VAL A 30 -17.45 2.91 6.97
C VAL A 30 -17.90 3.74 5.77
N MET A 31 -17.13 3.72 4.67
CA MET A 31 -17.47 4.47 3.46
C MET A 31 -18.71 3.89 2.75
N ALA A 32 -18.82 2.57 2.67
CA ALA A 32 -19.96 1.88 2.08
C ALA A 32 -21.26 2.27 2.79
N ALA A 33 -21.28 2.20 4.12
CA ALA A 33 -22.42 2.63 4.93
C ALA A 33 -22.74 4.12 4.74
N LYS A 34 -21.71 4.98 4.73
CA LYS A 34 -21.88 6.44 4.53
C LYS A 34 -22.56 6.77 3.20
N TYR A 35 -22.25 6.04 2.14
CA TYR A 35 -22.77 6.31 0.79
C TYR A 35 -23.94 5.39 0.39
N GLY A 36 -24.40 4.51 1.27
CA GLY A 36 -25.53 3.60 1.01
C GLY A 36 -25.26 2.58 -0.09
N VAL A 37 -24.00 2.13 -0.23
CA VAL A 37 -23.62 1.12 -1.22
C VAL A 37 -23.34 -0.23 -0.55
N GLU A 38 -23.69 -1.31 -1.24
CA GLU A 38 -23.63 -2.67 -0.70
C GLU A 38 -22.53 -3.52 -1.34
N ASN A 39 -21.64 -2.92 -2.13
CA ASN A 39 -20.57 -3.68 -2.77
C ASN A 39 -19.71 -4.37 -1.69
N PRO A 40 -19.38 -5.67 -1.86
CA PRO A 40 -18.67 -6.44 -0.84
C PRO A 40 -17.24 -5.96 -0.63
N VAL A 41 -16.65 -5.33 -1.66
CA VAL A 41 -15.31 -4.76 -1.66
C VAL A 41 -15.35 -3.37 -2.30
N PRO A 42 -14.39 -2.49 -1.97
CA PRO A 42 -14.32 -1.19 -2.60
C PRO A 42 -14.11 -1.30 -4.12
N PRO A 43 -14.69 -0.41 -4.93
CA PRO A 43 -14.52 -0.43 -6.39
C PRO A 43 -13.06 -0.36 -6.86
N TRP A 44 -12.18 0.26 -6.06
CA TRP A 44 -10.75 0.36 -6.37
C TRP A 44 -9.98 -0.95 -6.17
N LYS A 45 -10.57 -1.98 -5.54
CA LYS A 45 -9.90 -3.26 -5.26
C LYS A 45 -9.41 -3.94 -6.53
N THR A 46 -10.21 -3.93 -7.59
CA THR A 46 -9.81 -4.50 -8.89
C THR A 46 -8.55 -3.82 -9.46
N SER A 47 -8.41 -2.51 -9.25
CA SER A 47 -7.20 -1.78 -9.67
C SER A 47 -5.99 -2.16 -8.83
N LEU A 48 -6.17 -2.42 -7.52
CA LEU A 48 -5.11 -2.94 -6.66
C LEU A 48 -4.65 -4.34 -7.11
N ASP A 49 -5.59 -5.22 -7.46
CA ASP A 49 -5.28 -6.55 -7.96
C ASP A 49 -4.49 -6.48 -9.27
N GLY A 50 -4.92 -5.63 -10.20
CA GLY A 50 -4.18 -5.38 -11.44
C GLY A 50 -2.78 -4.79 -11.22
N LEU A 51 -2.60 -3.94 -10.20
CA LEU A 51 -1.28 -3.42 -9.83
C LEU A 51 -0.36 -4.53 -9.30
N CYS A 52 -0.87 -5.41 -8.43
CA CYS A 52 -0.12 -6.56 -7.92
C CYS A 52 0.33 -7.48 -9.07
N ASP A 53 -0.59 -7.80 -9.97
CA ASP A 53 -0.34 -8.60 -11.18
C ASP A 53 0.72 -7.98 -12.11
N ALA A 54 0.79 -6.65 -12.18
CA ALA A 54 1.79 -5.94 -12.97
C ALA A 54 3.16 -5.96 -12.29
N LEU A 55 3.22 -5.73 -10.98
CA LEU A 55 4.46 -5.81 -10.20
C LEU A 55 5.09 -7.20 -10.28
N ASP A 56 4.28 -8.25 -10.12
CA ASP A 56 4.75 -9.64 -10.16
C ASP A 56 5.39 -9.99 -11.51
N ARG A 57 4.90 -9.42 -12.60
CA ARG A 57 5.47 -9.59 -13.95
C ARG A 57 6.68 -8.72 -14.24
N ALA A 58 6.77 -7.54 -13.62
CA ALA A 58 7.82 -6.56 -13.88
C ALA A 58 9.18 -6.89 -13.25
N THR A 59 9.25 -7.93 -12.41
CA THR A 59 10.44 -8.36 -11.65
C THR A 59 11.69 -8.62 -12.50
N CYS A 60 11.53 -9.01 -13.76
CA CYS A 60 12.65 -9.22 -14.68
C CYS A 60 13.18 -7.91 -15.30
N GLU A 61 12.41 -6.83 -15.26
CA GLU A 61 12.64 -5.59 -16.02
C GLU A 61 12.83 -4.35 -15.12
N ALA A 62 12.40 -4.42 -13.86
CA ALA A 62 12.49 -3.34 -12.90
C ALA A 62 12.92 -3.85 -11.51
N ASP A 63 13.52 -2.98 -10.72
CA ASP A 63 13.87 -3.26 -9.32
C ASP A 63 12.63 -3.16 -8.42
N VAL A 64 11.76 -4.16 -8.54
CA VAL A 64 10.50 -4.30 -7.79
C VAL A 64 10.46 -5.67 -7.11
N PRO A 65 9.76 -5.83 -5.97
CA PRO A 65 9.69 -7.12 -5.30
C PRO A 65 9.01 -8.16 -6.18
N ASP A 66 9.52 -9.39 -6.13
CA ASP A 66 8.83 -10.53 -6.72
C ASP A 66 7.57 -10.92 -5.95
N PHE A 67 6.75 -11.76 -6.57
CA PHE A 67 5.48 -12.21 -6.00
C PHE A 67 5.64 -12.71 -4.57
N LYS A 68 6.63 -13.58 -4.33
CA LYS A 68 6.82 -14.19 -3.01
C LYS A 68 7.22 -13.11 -2.00
N ARG A 69 8.20 -12.28 -2.35
CA ARG A 69 8.73 -11.26 -1.47
C ARG A 69 7.70 -10.19 -1.16
N ARG A 70 6.95 -9.73 -2.17
CA ARG A 70 5.81 -8.80 -2.01
C ARG A 70 4.78 -9.39 -1.06
N ARG A 71 4.39 -10.65 -1.25
CA ARG A 71 3.37 -11.29 -0.43
C ARG A 71 3.83 -11.51 1.01
N ASP A 72 5.06 -11.96 1.22
CA ASP A 72 5.65 -12.15 2.55
C ASP A 72 5.68 -10.82 3.33
N GLU A 73 6.05 -9.72 2.67
CA GLU A 73 6.07 -8.39 3.28
C GLU A 73 4.67 -7.83 3.57
N GLU A 74 3.73 -7.99 2.64
CA GLU A 74 2.33 -7.62 2.84
C GLU A 74 1.72 -8.36 4.03
N ASP A 75 1.98 -9.68 4.14
CA ASP A 75 1.47 -10.52 5.22
C ASP A 75 2.10 -10.15 6.56
N LEU A 76 3.42 -9.91 6.60
CA LEU A 76 4.11 -9.44 7.80
C LEU A 76 3.51 -8.11 8.29
N LEU A 77 3.45 -7.10 7.42
CA LEU A 77 2.97 -5.77 7.77
C LEU A 77 1.48 -5.77 8.14
N SER A 78 0.66 -6.59 7.45
CA SER A 78 -0.76 -6.75 7.79
C SER A 78 -0.97 -7.47 9.12
N ALA A 79 -0.05 -8.35 9.53
CA ALA A 79 -0.10 -9.01 10.82
C ALA A 79 0.49 -8.16 11.96
N THR A 80 1.34 -7.18 11.66
CA THR A 80 2.00 -6.31 12.65
C THR A 80 1.48 -4.87 12.57
N ARG A 81 2.10 -4.02 11.74
CA ARG A 81 1.91 -2.56 11.69
C ARG A 81 0.48 -2.15 11.30
N TYR A 82 -0.20 -2.94 10.48
CA TYR A 82 -1.52 -2.65 9.94
C TYR A 82 -2.59 -3.67 10.37
N ALA A 83 -2.38 -4.35 11.50
CA ALA A 83 -3.29 -5.37 12.03
C ALA A 83 -4.72 -4.87 12.28
N ASP A 84 -4.87 -3.58 12.59
CA ASP A 84 -6.18 -2.97 12.89
C ASP A 84 -6.93 -2.51 11.64
N LEU A 85 -6.32 -2.57 10.45
CA LEU A 85 -7.01 -2.27 9.20
C LEU A 85 -7.74 -3.51 8.67
N PRO A 86 -9.00 -3.36 8.23
CA PRO A 86 -9.70 -4.45 7.58
C PRO A 86 -9.10 -4.72 6.20
N TYR A 87 -9.34 -5.92 5.68
CA TYR A 87 -9.16 -6.18 4.27
C TYR A 87 -10.25 -5.44 3.46
N PRO A 88 -9.91 -4.81 2.31
CA PRO A 88 -8.60 -4.83 1.64
C PRO A 88 -7.67 -3.65 1.93
N GLU A 89 -8.01 -2.74 2.85
CA GLU A 89 -7.17 -1.58 3.18
C GLU A 89 -5.81 -1.98 3.76
N ASN A 90 -5.73 -3.02 4.59
CA ASN A 90 -4.46 -3.51 5.13
C ASN A 90 -3.48 -3.91 4.01
N GLN A 91 -3.96 -4.64 2.99
CA GLN A 91 -3.18 -5.03 1.81
C GLN A 91 -2.68 -3.79 1.05
N LEU A 92 -3.57 -2.83 0.79
CA LEU A 92 -3.21 -1.60 0.06
C LEU A 92 -2.10 -0.82 0.78
N VAL A 93 -2.25 -0.62 2.08
CA VAL A 93 -1.30 0.16 2.88
C VAL A 93 0.01 -0.61 3.07
N ALA A 94 -0.05 -1.93 3.29
CA ALA A 94 1.13 -2.78 3.39
C ALA A 94 1.94 -2.82 2.09
N LEU A 95 1.27 -2.90 0.92
CA LEU A 95 1.95 -2.82 -0.37
C LEU A 95 2.65 -1.48 -0.54
N ALA A 96 1.94 -0.36 -0.29
CA ALA A 96 2.54 0.97 -0.40
C ALA A 96 3.75 1.14 0.53
N HIS A 97 3.68 0.59 1.74
CA HIS A 97 4.79 0.56 2.70
C HIS A 97 5.99 -0.24 2.15
N SER A 98 5.78 -1.44 1.62
CA SER A 98 6.84 -2.24 0.99
C SER A 98 7.51 -1.48 -0.17
N LEU A 99 6.71 -0.80 -1.01
CA LEU A 99 7.25 -0.01 -2.12
C LEU A 99 8.07 1.20 -1.65
N LEU A 100 7.69 1.84 -0.54
CA LEU A 100 8.50 2.89 0.11
C LEU A 100 9.81 2.31 0.69
N ALA A 101 9.73 1.16 1.37
CA ALA A 101 10.88 0.49 1.97
C ALA A 101 11.98 0.15 0.96
N ARG A 102 11.56 -0.10 -0.28
CA ARG A 102 12.41 -0.45 -1.41
C ARG A 102 12.83 0.74 -2.26
N GLY A 103 12.29 1.92 -1.98
CA GLY A 103 12.54 3.11 -2.79
C GLY A 103 11.91 3.08 -4.19
N VAL A 104 10.95 2.16 -4.45
CA VAL A 104 10.18 2.13 -5.71
C VAL A 104 9.32 3.39 -5.82
N ILE A 105 8.82 3.87 -4.69
CA ILE A 105 8.24 5.20 -4.54
C ILE A 105 8.94 5.93 -3.39
N SER A 106 8.96 7.26 -3.43
CA SER A 106 9.42 8.09 -2.32
C SER A 106 8.25 8.62 -1.49
N GLU A 107 8.50 8.91 -0.21
CA GLU A 107 7.51 9.57 0.67
C GLU A 107 7.05 10.91 0.09
N ASP A 108 7.97 11.64 -0.52
CA ASP A 108 7.70 12.93 -1.14
C ASP A 108 6.80 12.80 -2.39
N ASP A 109 7.02 11.78 -3.22
CA ASP A 109 6.15 11.47 -4.36
C ASP A 109 4.76 11.06 -3.90
N LEU A 110 4.67 10.21 -2.89
CA LEU A 110 3.41 9.77 -2.31
C LEU A 110 2.63 10.96 -1.77
N ARG A 111 3.26 11.80 -0.94
CA ARG A 111 2.66 13.01 -0.38
C ARG A 111 2.17 13.96 -1.46
N ARG A 112 2.99 14.26 -2.47
CA ARG A 112 2.60 15.12 -3.60
C ARG A 112 1.42 14.54 -4.37
N ARG A 113 1.44 13.23 -4.64
CA ARG A 113 0.36 12.56 -5.37
C ARG A 113 -0.96 12.60 -4.60
N MET A 114 -0.93 12.33 -3.30
CA MET A 114 -2.12 12.40 -2.45
C MET A 114 -2.70 13.81 -2.37
N ALA A 115 -1.85 14.84 -2.25
CA ALA A 115 -2.29 16.23 -2.28
C ALA A 115 -2.96 16.59 -3.62
N GLY A 116 -2.36 16.21 -4.74
CA GLY A 116 -2.94 16.45 -6.07
C GLY A 116 -4.28 15.73 -6.29
N ILE A 117 -4.43 14.50 -5.79
CA ILE A 117 -5.71 13.78 -5.82
C ILE A 117 -6.75 14.53 -4.97
N ARG A 118 -6.37 15.00 -3.77
CA ARG A 118 -7.30 15.73 -2.90
C ARG A 118 -7.81 17.01 -3.56
N THR A 119 -6.91 17.82 -4.12
CA THR A 119 -7.28 19.04 -4.86
C THR A 119 -8.26 18.74 -5.99
N ARG A 120 -8.07 17.64 -6.72
CA ARG A 120 -8.97 17.24 -7.82
C ARG A 120 -10.35 16.78 -7.36
N LEU A 121 -10.47 16.23 -6.16
CA LEU A 121 -11.73 15.75 -5.60
C LEU A 121 -12.51 16.85 -4.87
N GLU A 122 -11.85 17.94 -4.49
CA GLU A 122 -12.47 19.11 -3.83
C GLU A 122 -12.83 20.25 -4.79
N ALA A 123 -12.31 20.22 -6.02
CA ALA A 123 -12.64 21.18 -7.09
C ALA A 123 -14.01 20.85 -7.70
#